data_AF-A0A3A4ZF91-F1
#
_entry.id   AF-A0A3A4ZF91-F1
#
_cell.length_a   1.000
_cell.length_b   1.000
_cell.length_c   1.000
_cell.angle_alpha   90.00
_cell.angle_beta   90.00
_cell.angle_gamma   90.00
#
_symmetry.space_group_name_H-M   'P 1'
#
loop_
_entity.id
_entity.type
_entity.pdbx_description
1 polymer ?
#
loop_
_entity_poly.entity_id
_entity_poly.type
_entity_poly.pdbx_seq_one_letter_code
_entity_poly.pdbx_strand_id
1 'polypeptide(L)' 'QLSAAVEPVAGVAGVIAVSASQALMPYALGFAAGAMIYVVVEEVIPESQTGGNSDIATIGTIFGFVLMMILDVALS' A
#
# COMPACT_ATOMS: atom_id res chain seq x y z
N GLN A 1 -2.48 -10.67 15.23
CA GLN A 1 -1.59 -11.86 15.31
C GLN A 1 -1.89 -12.94 14.26
N LEU A 2 -3.13 -13.06 13.74
CA LEU A 2 -3.42 -13.94 12.58
C LEU A 2 -2.92 -13.38 11.23
N SER A 3 -2.92 -12.05 11.02
CA SER A 3 -2.45 -11.41 9.77
C SER A 3 -1.01 -11.79 9.38
N ALA A 4 -0.09 -11.80 10.36
CA ALA A 4 1.33 -12.05 10.12
C ALA A 4 1.63 -13.48 9.61
N ALA A 5 0.73 -14.44 9.85
CA ALA A 5 0.85 -15.80 9.31
C ALA A 5 0.19 -15.94 7.94
N VAL A 6 -0.82 -15.12 7.65
CA VAL A 6 -1.57 -15.17 6.38
C VAL A 6 -0.83 -14.44 5.26
N GLU A 7 -0.10 -13.36 5.57
CA GLU A 7 0.73 -12.63 4.61
C GLU A 7 1.77 -13.50 3.87
N PRO A 8 2.61 -14.32 4.53
CA PRO A 8 3.58 -15.16 3.83
C PRO A 8 2.91 -16.26 3.01
N VAL A 9 1.80 -16.84 3.50
CA VAL A 9 1.08 -17.90 2.78
C VAL A 9 0.42 -17.35 1.51
N ALA A 10 -0.23 -16.19 1.61
CA ALA A 10 -0.83 -15.50 0.47
C ALA A 10 0.24 -14.98 -0.51
N GLY A 11 1.38 -14.49 0.00
CA GLY A 11 2.51 -14.04 -0.83
C GLY A 11 3.13 -15.18 -1.64
N VAL A 12 3.38 -16.34 -1.03
CA VAL A 12 3.89 -17.52 -1.75
C VAL A 12 2.89 -18.02 -2.78
N ALA A 13 1.60 -18.09 -2.44
CA ALA A 13 0.54 -18.45 -3.40
C ALA A 13 0.46 -17.46 -4.58
N GLY A 14 0.60 -16.16 -4.29
CA GLY A 14 0.64 -15.10 -5.30
C GLY A 14 1.81 -15.24 -6.26
N VAL A 15 3.03 -15.51 -5.76
CA VAL A 15 4.21 -15.74 -6.60
C VAL A 15 4.03 -16.95 -7.52
N ILE A 16 3.48 -18.05 -7.01
CA ILE A 16 3.23 -19.26 -7.81
C ILE A 16 2.17 -18.97 -8.89
N ALA A 17 1.05 -18.35 -8.54
CA ALA A 17 -0.01 -18.01 -9.48
C ALA A 17 0.46 -17.03 -10.57
N VAL A 18 1.24 -16.02 -10.18
CA VAL A 18 1.76 -14.99 -11.09
C VAL A 18 2.84 -15.54 -12.02
N SER A 19 3.65 -16.51 -11.57
CA SER A 19 4.67 -17.16 -12.41
C SER A 19 4.08 -17.96 -13.58
N ALA A 20 2.85 -18.46 -13.44
CA ALA A 20 2.14 -19.19 -14.49
C ALA A 20 1.47 -18.27 -15.54
N SER A 21 1.22 -17.01 -15.22
CA SER A 21 0.61 -16.04 -16.15
C SER A 21 1.25 -14.66 -16.05
N GLN A 22 2.32 -14.46 -16.82
CA GLN A 22 2.98 -13.14 -16.94
C GLN A 22 2.02 -12.03 -17.41
N ALA A 23 0.98 -12.39 -18.17
CA ALA A 23 -0.03 -11.44 -18.65
C ALA A 23 -1.00 -10.96 -17.56
N LEU A 24 -1.20 -11.73 -16.48
CA LEU A 24 -2.15 -11.39 -15.41
C LEU A 24 -1.48 -10.55 -14.30
N MET A 25 -0.15 -10.58 -14.22
CA MET A 25 0.67 -9.82 -13.27
C MET A 25 0.34 -8.32 -13.24
N PRO A 26 0.29 -7.58 -14.37
CA PRO A 26 -0.02 -6.15 -14.33
C PRO A 26 -1.46 -5.86 -13.88
N TYR A 27 -2.42 -6.74 -14.21
CA TYR A 27 -3.81 -6.59 -13.78
C TYR A 27 -3.98 -6.84 -12.28
N ALA A 28 -3.32 -7.87 -11.74
CA ALA A 28 -3.34 -8.17 -10.31
C ALA A 28 -2.66 -7.06 -9.48
N LEU A 29 -1.51 -6.57 -9.95
CA LEU A 29 -0.81 -5.44 -9.32
C LEU A 29 -1.64 -4.15 -9.39
N GLY A 30 -2.31 -3.88 -10.52
CA GLY A 30 -3.22 -2.75 -10.66
C GLY A 30 -4.41 -2.81 -9.70
N PHE A 31 -4.99 -4.01 -9.53
CA PHE A 31 -6.06 -4.22 -8.55
C PHE A 31 -5.58 -4.02 -7.11
N ALA A 32 -4.40 -4.55 -6.76
CA ALA A 32 -3.81 -4.36 -5.43
C ALA A 32 -3.48 -2.88 -5.15
N ALA A 33 -2.91 -2.16 -6.13
CA ALA A 33 -2.66 -0.74 -6.02
C ALA A 33 -3.96 0.05 -5.79
N GLY A 34 -5.03 -0.28 -6.53
CA GLY A 34 -6.35 0.34 -6.36
C GLY A 34 -6.94 0.11 -4.95
N ALA A 35 -6.82 -1.11 -4.42
CA ALA A 35 -7.28 -1.42 -3.06
C ALA A 35 -6.52 -0.60 -2.00
N MET A 36 -5.19 -0.46 -2.14
CA MET A 36 -4.39 0.36 -1.22
C MET A 36 -4.76 1.84 -1.29
N ILE A 37 -5.05 2.38 -2.48
CA ILE A 37 -5.51 3.77 -2.65
C ILE A 37 -6.87 3.97 -1.95
N TYR A 38 -7.82 3.05 -2.12
CA TYR A 38 -9.14 3.14 -1.47
C TYR A 38 -9.04 3.17 0.06
N VAL A 39 -8.29 2.23 0.66
CA VAL A 39 -8.09 2.15 2.11
C VAL A 39 -7.44 3.43 2.65
N VAL A 40 -6.43 3.95 1.95
CA VAL A 40 -5.78 5.20 2.39
C VAL A 40 -6.76 6.38 2.37
N VAL A 41 -7.58 6.51 1.33
CA VAL A 41 -8.50 7.65 1.19
C VAL A 41 -9.70 7.58 2.13
N GLU A 42 -10.30 6.40 2.28
CA GLU A 42 -11.56 6.22 3.02
C GLU A 42 -11.35 5.88 4.50
N GLU A 43 -10.21 5.30 4.88
CA GLU A 43 -9.93 4.94 6.27
C GLU A 43 -8.79 5.80 6.85
N VAL A 44 -7.60 5.78 6.25
CA VAL A 44 -6.38 6.37 6.86
C VAL A 44 -6.46 7.89 6.95
N ILE A 45 -6.85 8.58 5.86
CA ILE A 45 -6.98 10.05 5.85
C ILE A 45 -8.05 10.52 6.86
N PRO A 46 -9.30 10.02 6.88
CA PRO A 46 -10.28 10.45 7.86
C PRO A 46 -9.93 10.07 9.30
N GLU A 47 -9.34 8.89 9.53
CA GLU A 47 -8.87 8.49 10.87
C GLU A 47 -7.78 9.44 11.37
N SER A 48 -6.80 9.79 10.52
CA SER A 48 -5.74 10.74 10.87
C SER A 48 -6.25 12.15 11.19
N GLN A 49 -7.39 12.56 10.61
CA GLN A 49 -8.01 13.87 10.84
C GLN A 49 -8.98 13.90 12.04
N THR A 50 -9.43 12.74 12.53
CA THR A 50 -10.38 12.63 13.65
C THR A 50 -9.79 13.14 14.98
N GLY A 51 -8.45 13.19 15.10
CA GLY A 51 -7.75 13.71 16.28
C GLY A 51 -7.74 15.24 16.43
N GLY A 52 -8.36 16.00 15.53
CA GLY A 52 -8.44 17.48 15.60
C GLY A 52 -7.21 18.24 15.08
N ASN A 53 -6.16 17.53 14.64
CA ASN A 53 -4.93 18.09 14.07
C ASN A 53 -4.78 17.78 12.58
N SER A 54 -5.78 18.17 11.77
CA SER A 54 -5.80 17.94 10.31
C SER A 54 -4.54 18.47 9.59
N ASP A 55 -4.01 19.62 10.01
CA ASP A 55 -2.78 20.19 9.43
C ASP A 55 -1.55 19.30 9.67
N ILE A 56 -1.41 18.74 10.87
CA ILE A 56 -0.27 17.87 11.23
C ILE A 56 -0.39 16.53 10.50
N ALA A 57 -1.60 15.97 10.43
CA ALA A 57 -1.87 14.76 9.65
C ALA A 57 -1.50 14.95 8.18
N THR A 58 -1.92 16.06 7.57
CA THR A 58 -1.61 16.38 6.17
C THR A 58 -0.11 16.55 5.92
N ILE A 59 0.60 17.26 6.80
CA ILE A 59 2.06 17.41 6.72
C ILE A 59 2.75 16.04 6.86
N GLY A 60 2.27 15.18 7.75
CA GLY A 60 2.77 13.82 7.92
C GLY A 60 2.60 12.96 6.66
N THR A 61 1.44 13.03 6.02
CA THR A 61 1.16 12.31 4.77
C THR A 61 2.05 12.81 3.62
N ILE A 62 2.22 14.12 3.48
CA ILE A 62 3.11 14.71 2.47
C ILE A 62 4.56 14.29 2.73
N PHE A 63 5.02 14.35 3.98
CA PHE A 63 6.37 13.95 4.33
C PHE A 63 6.62 12.46 4.07
N GLY A 64 5.68 11.59 4.43
CA GLY A 64 5.76 10.15 4.14
C GLY A 64 5.79 9.85 2.64
N PHE A 65 4.98 10.55 1.85
CA PHE A 65 4.98 10.41 0.38
C PHE A 65 6.31 10.86 -0.24
N VAL A 66 6.83 12.01 0.19
CA VAL A 66 8.14 12.52 -0.26
C VAL A 66 9.26 11.55 0.14
N LEU A 67 9.25 11.05 1.37
CA LEU A 67 10.24 10.08 1.84
C LEU A 67 10.19 8.80 1.00
N MET A 68 9.00 8.28 0.70
CA MET A 68 8.85 7.11 -0.15
C MET A 68 9.34 7.36 -1.58
N MET A 69 9.05 8.53 -2.16
CA MET A 69 9.57 8.91 -3.48
C MET A 69 11.10 9.03 -3.49
N ILE A 70 11.70 9.59 -2.43
CA ILE A 70 13.16 9.67 -2.29
C ILE A 70 13.76 8.26 -2.18
N LEU A 71 13.16 7.39 -1.37
CA LEU A 71 13.63 6.00 -1.22
C LEU A 71 13.50 5.24 -2.54
N ASP A 72 12.40 5.37 -3.27
CA ASP A 72 12.21 4.77 -4.59
C ASP A 72 13.30 5.22 -5.56
N VAL A 73 13.53 6.53 -5.72
CA VAL A 73 14.56 7.07 -6.62
C VAL A 73 15.99 6.70 -6.17
N ALA A 74 16.25 6.57 -4.87
CA ALA A 74 17.57 6.24 -4.35
C ALA A 74 17.89 4.74 -4.42
N LEU A 75 16.87 3.88 -4.38
CA LEU A 75 17.01 2.41 -4.44
C LEU A 75 16.68 1.81 -5.82
N SER A 76 16.05 2.59 -6.72
CA SER A 76 15.84 2.26 -8.14
C SER A 76 17.12 2.37 -8.94
#